data_AF-A0A090VNH3-F1
#
_entry.id   AF-A0A090VNH3-F1
#
_cell.length_a   1.000
_cell.length_b   1.000
_cell.length_c   1.000
_cell.angle_alpha   90.00
_cell.angle_beta   90.00
_cell.angle_gamma   90.00
#
_symmetry.space_group_name_H-M   'P 1'
#
loop_
_entity.id
_entity.type
_entity.pdbx_description
1 polymer ?
#
loop_
_entity_poly.entity_id
_entity_poly.type
_entity_poly.pdbx_seq_one_letter_code
_entity_poly.pdbx_strand_id
1 'polypeptide(L)'
;MKQFLCAIVFIFCLLLSPTSSSQNSQDSLNHTNPELASELNNNTNTTLVRDTTITANNTEQQKQQTVVNTKETIIPSQGFSFSSLWRGILGMISLVFIAFLFSSNRKAINWRVVGIGLTFQLVIAIGVLKVGFVKSVFEIVGKLFVKILNFTQAGSKFLFEGLVVDMDTFGFIFAFQVLPTIIFFSALTSVLYYLGVIQIIVKGFGWLLSKLLKISGAESLSVAGNIFLGQTEAPLLIKAYLEKMNKSEMLLVMIGGMATVAGAVLAAI
;
A
#
# COMPACT_ATOMS: atom_id res chain seq x y z
N MET A 1 -0.43 -30.15 -6.15
CA MET A 1 -0.56 -28.67 -6.20
C MET A 1 -1.37 -28.11 -5.02
N LYS A 2 -2.62 -28.53 -4.75
CA LYS A 2 -3.43 -28.00 -3.61
C LYS A 2 -2.77 -28.17 -2.24
N GLN A 3 -2.15 -29.32 -1.95
CA GLN A 3 -1.51 -29.55 -0.65
C GLN A 3 -0.25 -28.70 -0.41
N PHE A 4 0.44 -28.31 -1.49
CA PHE A 4 1.63 -27.47 -1.41
C PHE A 4 1.27 -25.99 -1.15
N LEU A 5 0.16 -25.54 -1.74
CA LEU A 5 -0.40 -24.21 -1.49
C LEU A 5 -0.89 -24.07 -0.03
N CYS A 6 -1.55 -25.10 0.52
CA CYS A 6 -1.95 -25.10 1.93
C CYS A 6 -0.74 -25.04 2.88
N ALA A 7 0.35 -25.75 2.59
CA ALA A 7 1.55 -25.72 3.42
C ALA A 7 2.22 -24.33 3.45
N ILE A 8 2.24 -23.61 2.33
CA ILE A 8 2.80 -22.24 2.26
C ILE A 8 1.93 -21.25 3.07
N VAL A 9 0.60 -21.33 2.93
CA VAL A 9 -0.33 -20.48 3.71
C VAL A 9 -0.18 -20.78 5.20
N PHE A 10 0.01 -22.04 5.57
CA PHE A 10 0.17 -22.46 6.98
C PHE A 10 1.50 -21.99 7.59
N ILE A 11 2.61 -22.08 6.84
CA ILE A 11 3.92 -21.58 7.26
C ILE A 11 3.92 -20.06 7.37
N PHE A 12 3.26 -19.37 6.44
CA PHE A 12 3.10 -17.91 6.50
C PHE A 12 2.27 -17.47 7.71
N CYS A 13 1.22 -18.22 8.06
CA CYS A 13 0.40 -17.94 9.25
C CYS A 13 1.18 -18.16 10.57
N LEU A 14 2.02 -19.21 10.62
CA LEU A 14 2.88 -19.48 11.78
C LEU A 14 3.98 -18.43 12.00
N LEU A 15 4.49 -17.82 10.92
CA LEU A 15 5.53 -16.78 10.99
C LEU A 15 4.98 -15.38 11.33
N LEU A 16 3.66 -15.18 11.25
CA LEU A 16 2.99 -13.92 11.62
C LEU A 16 2.37 -13.94 13.03
N SER A 17 2.44 -15.05 13.77
CA SER A 17 2.01 -15.08 15.16
C SER A 17 2.87 -14.13 16.01
N PRO A 18 2.30 -13.10 16.66
CA PRO A 18 3.06 -12.22 17.53
C PRO A 18 3.57 -13.02 18.73
N THR A 19 4.89 -13.04 18.93
CA THR A 19 5.51 -13.55 20.15
C THR A 19 5.07 -12.68 21.32
N SER A 20 4.08 -13.15 22.08
CA SER A 20 3.65 -12.59 23.34
C SER A 20 4.79 -12.69 24.36
N SER A 21 5.36 -11.54 24.72
CA SER A 21 6.23 -11.42 25.89
C SER A 21 5.79 -10.23 26.72
N SER A 22 4.91 -10.48 27.69
CA SER A 22 5.08 -10.08 29.10
C SER A 22 3.82 -10.44 29.88
N GLN A 23 3.99 -11.37 30.80
CA GLN A 23 3.02 -11.88 31.76
C GLN A 23 3.16 -11.06 33.06
N ASN A 24 2.03 -10.91 33.76
CA ASN A 24 1.91 -10.74 35.21
C ASN A 24 1.82 -9.31 35.79
N SER A 25 0.60 -8.94 36.20
CA SER A 25 0.30 -8.32 37.51
C SER A 25 -1.19 -8.52 37.83
N GLN A 26 -1.46 -9.40 38.82
CA GLN A 26 -2.65 -9.47 39.70
C GLN A 26 -4.00 -9.77 39.00
N ASP A 27 -4.64 -10.93 39.10
CA ASP A 27 -4.87 -11.83 40.23
C ASP A 27 -5.39 -11.12 41.50
N SER A 28 -6.66 -10.67 41.43
CA SER A 28 -7.55 -10.61 42.59
C SER A 28 -8.98 -10.27 42.17
N LEU A 29 -9.93 -11.06 42.70
CA LEU A 29 -11.38 -10.85 42.80
C LEU A 29 -12.25 -11.37 41.64
N ASN A 30 -12.36 -12.69 41.64
CA ASN A 30 -13.54 -13.44 41.27
C ASN A 30 -14.53 -13.42 42.45
N HIS A 31 -15.74 -12.87 42.29
CA HIS A 31 -16.93 -13.30 43.06
C HIS A 31 -18.24 -12.74 42.46
N THR A 32 -19.01 -13.68 41.88
CA THR A 32 -20.46 -13.93 42.08
C THR A 32 -21.51 -12.83 41.82
N ASN A 33 -22.22 -13.04 40.69
CA ASN A 33 -23.69 -13.08 40.46
C ASN A 33 -24.64 -11.92 40.87
N PRO A 34 -25.73 -11.70 40.09
CA PRO A 34 -26.63 -10.55 40.15
C PRO A 34 -27.88 -10.82 41.01
N GLU A 35 -28.51 -9.79 41.58
CA GLU A 35 -29.97 -9.71 41.79
C GLU A 35 -30.38 -8.42 42.52
N LEU A 36 -31.60 -7.96 42.19
CA LEU A 36 -32.56 -7.19 43.01
C LEU A 36 -32.11 -5.81 43.54
N ALA A 37 -32.99 -4.83 43.75
CA ALA A 37 -34.30 -4.43 43.27
C ALA A 37 -34.59 -3.14 44.06
N SER A 38 -35.56 -2.37 43.56
CA SER A 38 -36.52 -1.57 44.34
C SER A 38 -36.04 -0.86 45.63
N GLU A 39 -36.09 0.46 45.63
CA GLU A 39 -37.05 1.28 46.42
C GLU A 39 -36.70 2.75 46.14
N LEU A 40 -37.48 3.49 45.35
CA LEU A 40 -38.83 4.02 45.56
C LEU A 40 -38.88 5.05 46.71
N ASN A 41 -39.13 6.32 46.30
CA ASN A 41 -40.04 7.25 46.99
C ASN A 41 -39.44 7.90 48.28
N ASN A 42 -39.74 9.11 48.74
CA ASN A 42 -40.74 10.13 48.45
C ASN A 42 -40.06 11.48 48.85
N ASN A 43 -40.33 12.57 48.12
CA ASN A 43 -41.17 13.71 48.53
C ASN A 43 -40.52 14.84 49.39
N THR A 44 -40.59 16.04 48.79
CA THR A 44 -41.03 17.33 49.35
C THR A 44 -40.21 18.08 50.41
N ASN A 45 -39.89 19.32 50.01
CA ASN A 45 -40.11 20.59 50.71
C ASN A 45 -38.88 21.38 51.22
N THR A 46 -38.63 22.46 50.47
CA THR A 46 -38.53 23.86 50.92
C THR A 46 -37.28 24.37 51.66
N THR A 47 -36.77 25.45 51.07
CA THR A 47 -36.14 26.65 51.66
C THR A 47 -34.63 26.68 51.94
N LEU A 48 -33.95 27.39 51.04
CA LEU A 48 -32.87 28.35 51.22
C LEU A 48 -32.47 28.70 52.68
N VAL A 49 -31.23 28.37 53.08
CA VAL A 49 -30.32 29.26 53.85
C VAL A 49 -28.87 28.89 53.52
N ARG A 50 -28.07 29.87 53.08
CA ARG A 50 -26.60 29.84 53.05
C ARG A 50 -26.07 30.16 54.46
N ASP A 51 -25.12 29.37 54.98
CA ASP A 51 -23.78 29.87 55.36
C ASP A 51 -22.92 28.84 56.16
N THR A 52 -21.71 28.66 55.64
CA THR A 52 -20.40 28.52 56.34
C THR A 52 -20.04 27.25 57.15
N THR A 53 -19.31 26.36 56.47
CA THR A 53 -17.98 25.77 56.81
C THR A 53 -17.77 24.98 58.10
N ILE A 54 -17.50 23.66 57.98
CA ILE A 54 -16.36 22.96 58.63
C ILE A 54 -15.86 21.80 57.74
N THR A 55 -14.54 21.80 57.52
CA THR A 55 -13.66 20.78 56.94
C THR A 55 -13.74 19.40 57.59
N ALA A 56 -13.90 18.33 56.79
CA ALA A 56 -13.35 16.99 57.08
C ALA A 56 -13.27 16.11 55.80
N ASN A 57 -12.04 15.98 55.29
CA ASN A 57 -11.40 14.76 54.80
C ASN A 57 -12.11 13.86 53.75
N ASN A 58 -11.64 14.04 52.51
CA ASN A 58 -11.04 13.04 51.59
C ASN A 58 -11.76 11.73 51.26
N THR A 59 -11.82 11.51 49.92
CA THR A 59 -11.90 10.22 49.19
C THR A 59 -13.27 9.56 49.33
N GLU A 60 -14.08 9.34 48.29
CA GLU A 60 -13.82 8.90 46.93
C GLU A 60 -15.04 9.30 46.07
N GLN A 61 -14.87 10.05 44.97
CA GLN A 61 -15.62 9.94 43.71
C GLN A 61 -14.90 10.80 42.65
N GLN A 62 -13.69 10.38 42.29
CA GLN A 62 -13.08 10.71 40.99
C GLN A 62 -12.81 9.38 40.29
N LYS A 63 -13.76 8.94 39.46
CA LYS A 63 -13.49 7.94 38.44
C LYS A 63 -14.36 8.28 37.24
N GLN A 64 -13.67 8.85 36.24
CA GLN A 64 -13.87 8.66 34.79
C GLN A 64 -13.75 9.97 34.00
N GLN A 65 -12.59 10.64 34.15
CA GLN A 65 -11.99 11.40 33.04
C GLN A 65 -10.47 11.51 33.25
N THR A 66 -9.79 10.37 33.30
CA THR A 66 -8.36 10.35 33.00
C THR A 66 -8.26 10.35 31.48
N VAL A 67 -8.00 11.53 30.93
CA VAL A 67 -7.46 11.68 29.58
C VAL A 67 -6.22 10.79 29.53
N VAL A 68 -6.36 9.60 28.95
CA VAL A 68 -5.22 8.82 28.51
C VAL A 68 -4.63 9.63 27.37
N ASN A 69 -3.76 10.56 27.72
CA ASN A 69 -2.84 11.20 26.81
C ASN A 69 -1.82 10.12 26.46
N THR A 70 -2.25 9.11 25.70
CA THR A 70 -1.34 8.38 24.82
C THR A 70 -0.93 9.43 23.81
N LYS A 71 0.11 10.21 24.15
CA LYS A 71 1.11 10.51 23.15
C LYS A 71 1.43 9.14 22.58
N GLU A 72 0.80 8.80 21.45
CA GLU A 72 1.41 7.92 20.49
C GLU A 72 2.71 8.62 20.15
N THR A 73 3.71 8.33 20.97
CA THR A 73 5.07 8.73 20.74
C THR A 73 5.37 7.90 19.52
N ILE A 74 5.21 8.51 18.35
CA ILE A 74 5.59 7.93 17.07
C ILE A 74 6.99 7.45 17.30
N ILE A 75 7.12 6.12 17.45
CA ILE A 75 8.39 5.51 17.79
C ILE A 75 9.26 5.88 16.60
N PRO A 76 10.28 6.75 16.78
CA PRO A 76 11.09 7.19 15.66
C PRO A 76 11.67 5.93 15.03
N SER A 77 11.68 5.86 13.69
CA SER A 77 12.08 4.63 13.01
C SER A 77 13.40 4.15 13.61
N GLN A 78 13.33 3.03 14.33
CA GLN A 78 14.52 2.36 14.82
C GLN A 78 15.34 2.12 13.56
N GLY A 79 16.52 2.74 13.49
CA GLY A 79 17.31 2.79 12.27
C GLY A 79 17.59 1.39 11.73
N PHE A 80 18.32 1.31 10.62
CA PHE A 80 18.65 0.03 10.01
C PHE A 80 19.40 -0.89 11.00
N SER A 81 18.67 -1.86 11.58
CA SER A 81 19.20 -2.85 12.52
C SER A 81 19.63 -4.10 11.75
N PHE A 82 20.66 -4.78 12.23
CA PHE A 82 21.10 -6.05 11.65
C PHE A 82 19.95 -7.07 11.57
N SER A 83 19.05 -7.03 12.55
CA SER A 83 17.88 -7.92 12.60
C SER A 83 16.83 -7.61 11.52
N SER A 84 16.64 -6.35 11.12
CA SER A 84 15.72 -6.00 10.03
C SER A 84 16.33 -6.30 8.66
N LEU A 85 17.65 -6.10 8.51
CA LEU A 85 18.36 -6.46 7.29
C LEU A 85 18.28 -7.97 6.99
N TRP A 86 18.65 -8.81 7.96
CA TRP A 86 18.64 -10.27 7.74
C TRP A 86 17.23 -10.78 7.45
N ARG A 87 16.20 -10.23 8.11
CA ARG A 87 14.78 -10.54 7.82
C ARG A 87 14.39 -10.18 6.38
N GLY A 88 14.82 -9.02 5.88
CA GLY A 88 14.61 -8.62 4.48
C GLY A 88 15.31 -9.54 3.48
N ILE A 89 16.56 -9.91 3.75
CA ILE A 89 17.34 -10.87 2.92
C ILE A 89 16.66 -12.23 2.91
N LEU A 90 16.24 -12.74 4.08
CA LEU A 90 15.54 -14.02 4.20
C LEU A 90 14.22 -14.02 3.42
N GLY A 91 13.46 -12.92 3.48
CA GLY A 91 12.24 -12.75 2.69
C GLY A 91 12.52 -12.81 1.18
N MET A 92 13.55 -12.11 0.71
CA MET A 92 13.92 -12.11 -0.71
C MET A 92 14.38 -13.50 -1.18
N ILE A 93 15.21 -14.20 -0.39
CA ILE A 93 15.63 -15.58 -0.69
C ILE A 93 14.42 -16.52 -0.70
N SER A 94 13.49 -16.37 0.23
CA SER A 94 12.27 -17.19 0.30
C SER A 94 11.42 -17.04 -0.97
N LEU A 95 11.18 -15.81 -1.44
CA LEU A 95 10.44 -15.56 -2.69
C LEU A 95 11.14 -16.15 -3.92
N VAL A 96 12.46 -16.01 -4.02
CA VAL A 96 13.24 -16.62 -5.10
C VAL A 96 13.20 -18.14 -5.03
N PHE A 97 13.23 -18.72 -3.83
CA PHE A 97 13.13 -20.16 -3.62
C PHE A 97 11.75 -20.71 -4.02
N ILE A 98 10.68 -19.99 -3.68
CA ILE A 98 9.32 -20.36 -4.09
C ILE A 98 9.19 -20.29 -5.62
N ALA A 99 9.69 -19.22 -6.25
CA ALA A 99 9.72 -19.11 -7.71
C ALA A 99 10.54 -20.24 -8.37
N PHE A 100 11.68 -20.62 -7.77
CA PHE A 100 12.50 -21.74 -8.21
C PHE A 100 11.74 -23.08 -8.13
N LEU A 101 10.94 -23.28 -7.10
CA LEU A 101 10.20 -24.53 -6.89
C LEU A 101 9.05 -24.71 -7.88
N PHE A 102 8.37 -23.60 -8.23
CA PHE A 102 7.34 -23.56 -9.27
C PHE A 102 7.90 -23.46 -10.70
N SER A 103 9.22 -23.41 -10.88
CA SER A 103 9.84 -23.33 -12.20
C SER A 103 9.64 -24.62 -13.00
N SER A 104 9.18 -24.47 -14.25
CA SER A 104 8.97 -25.58 -15.18
C SER A 104 10.27 -26.29 -15.57
N ASN A 105 11.38 -25.54 -15.68
CA ASN A 105 12.70 -26.11 -16.01
C ASN A 105 13.80 -25.46 -15.16
N ARG A 106 14.12 -26.08 -14.03
CA ARG A 106 15.08 -25.57 -13.03
C ARG A 106 16.52 -25.47 -13.55
N LYS A 107 16.88 -26.27 -14.56
CA LYS A 107 18.23 -26.29 -15.13
C LYS A 107 18.45 -25.20 -16.18
N ALA A 108 17.39 -24.73 -16.82
CA ALA A 108 17.45 -23.69 -17.85
C ALA A 108 17.40 -22.26 -17.28
N ILE A 109 17.40 -22.10 -15.95
CA ILE A 109 17.35 -20.79 -15.30
C ILE A 109 18.66 -20.04 -15.53
N ASN A 110 18.57 -18.89 -16.18
CA ASN A 110 19.72 -18.00 -16.36
C ASN A 110 19.92 -17.15 -15.10
N TRP A 111 20.75 -17.64 -14.17
CA TRP A 111 21.06 -16.95 -12.91
C TRP A 111 21.69 -15.57 -13.09
N ARG A 112 22.32 -15.30 -14.23
CA ARG A 112 22.84 -13.97 -14.54
C ARG A 112 21.71 -12.95 -14.72
N VAL A 113 20.63 -13.33 -15.42
CA VAL A 113 19.47 -12.46 -15.64
C VAL A 113 18.74 -12.19 -14.33
N VAL A 114 18.51 -13.24 -13.53
CA VAL A 114 17.88 -13.14 -12.21
C VAL A 114 18.70 -12.23 -11.28
N GLY A 115 20.02 -12.44 -11.20
CA GLY A 115 20.91 -11.63 -10.38
C GLY A 115 20.98 -10.16 -10.80
N ILE A 116 21.05 -9.90 -12.11
CA ILE A 116 21.04 -8.52 -12.64
C ILE A 116 19.71 -7.84 -12.35
N GLY A 117 18.58 -8.52 -12.58
CA GLY A 117 17.24 -7.97 -12.30
C GLY A 117 17.05 -7.62 -10.83
N LEU A 118 17.43 -8.53 -9.92
CA LEU A 118 17.33 -8.31 -8.48
C LEU A 118 18.23 -7.16 -8.01
N THR A 119 19.46 -7.11 -8.55
CA THR A 119 20.41 -6.02 -8.26
C THR A 119 19.87 -4.69 -8.76
N PHE A 120 19.31 -4.64 -9.97
CA PHE A 120 18.74 -3.42 -10.54
C PHE A 120 17.56 -2.90 -9.72
N GLN A 121 16.67 -3.80 -9.28
CA GLN A 121 15.55 -3.45 -8.39
C GLN A 121 16.07 -2.87 -7.05
N LEU A 122 17.08 -3.50 -6.45
CA LEU A 122 17.68 -3.03 -5.19
C LEU A 122 18.40 -1.68 -5.36
N VAL A 123 19.11 -1.48 -6.47
CA VAL A 123 19.79 -0.21 -6.79
C VAL A 123 18.78 0.94 -6.90
N ILE A 124 17.65 0.73 -7.58
CA ILE A 124 16.59 1.73 -7.65
C ILE A 124 16.01 1.99 -6.26
N ALA A 125 15.69 0.95 -5.49
CA ALA A 125 15.12 1.09 -4.16
C ALA A 125 16.03 1.89 -3.21
N ILE A 126 17.33 1.55 -3.16
CA ILE A 126 18.31 2.29 -2.35
C ILE A 126 18.53 3.69 -2.90
N GLY A 127 18.55 3.85 -4.22
CA GLY A 127 18.66 5.14 -4.89
C GLY A 127 17.57 6.10 -4.41
N VAL A 128 16.31 5.69 -4.52
CA VAL A 128 15.15 6.52 -4.14
C VAL A 128 15.09 6.78 -2.62
N LEU A 129 15.43 5.78 -1.80
CA LEU A 129 15.28 5.89 -0.34
C LEU A 129 16.44 6.61 0.38
N LYS A 130 17.68 6.47 -0.13
CA LYS A 130 18.89 6.93 0.58
C LYS A 130 19.60 8.09 -0.11
N VAL A 131 19.55 8.17 -1.44
CA VAL A 131 20.31 9.18 -2.19
C VAL A 131 19.48 10.47 -2.27
N GLY A 132 19.92 11.51 -1.56
CA GLY A 132 19.19 12.79 -1.46
C GLY A 132 18.85 13.40 -2.83
N PHE A 133 19.79 13.39 -3.77
CA PHE A 133 19.55 13.88 -5.13
C PHE A 133 18.41 13.14 -5.84
N VAL A 134 18.41 11.80 -5.79
CA VAL A 134 17.37 10.97 -6.43
C VAL A 134 16.03 11.22 -5.76
N LYS A 135 15.99 11.27 -4.42
CA LYS A 135 14.78 11.61 -3.67
C LYS A 135 14.19 12.95 -4.12
N SER A 136 15.00 13.98 -4.28
CA SER A 136 14.53 15.30 -4.75
C SER A 136 13.93 15.26 -6.15
N VAL A 137 14.50 14.49 -7.08
CA VAL A 137 13.92 14.29 -8.42
C VAL A 137 12.55 13.63 -8.33
N PHE A 138 12.43 12.56 -7.53
CA PHE A 138 11.14 11.89 -7.32
C PHE A 138 10.12 12.78 -6.62
N GLU A 139 10.53 13.66 -5.72
CA GLU A 139 9.65 14.63 -5.07
C GLU A 139 9.11 15.67 -6.05
N ILE A 140 9.92 16.13 -7.01
CA ILE A 140 9.47 17.02 -8.09
C ILE A 140 8.43 16.31 -8.95
N VAL A 141 8.69 15.05 -9.33
CA VAL A 141 7.72 14.24 -10.07
C VAL A 141 6.43 14.06 -9.26
N GLY A 142 6.52 13.74 -7.97
CA GLY A 142 5.36 13.63 -7.08
C GLY A 142 4.55 14.93 -7.01
N LYS A 143 5.21 16.08 -6.89
CA LYS A 143 4.54 17.40 -6.91
C LYS A 143 3.82 17.66 -8.25
N LEU A 144 4.41 17.24 -9.37
CA LEU A 144 3.75 17.32 -10.67
C LEU A 144 2.47 16.47 -10.71
N PHE A 145 2.53 15.23 -10.22
CA PHE A 145 1.35 14.36 -10.10
C PHE A 145 0.26 14.99 -9.22
N VAL A 146 0.62 15.52 -8.04
CA VAL A 146 -0.33 16.21 -7.15
C VAL A 146 -0.96 17.43 -7.84
N LYS A 147 -0.19 18.19 -8.62
CA LYS A 147 -0.73 19.33 -9.38
C LYS A 147 -1.76 18.88 -10.42
N ILE A 148 -1.50 17.76 -11.09
CA ILE A 148 -2.45 17.17 -12.05
C ILE A 148 -3.72 16.70 -11.31
N LEU A 149 -3.58 16.05 -10.15
CA LEU A 149 -4.72 15.65 -9.32
C LEU A 149 -5.59 16.84 -8.90
N ASN A 150 -4.99 17.99 -8.59
CA ASN A 150 -5.75 19.19 -8.25
C ASN A 150 -6.57 19.72 -9.45
N PHE A 151 -6.06 19.62 -10.68
CA PHE A 151 -6.83 19.97 -11.88
C PHE A 151 -8.01 19.03 -12.10
N THR A 152 -7.80 17.73 -11.89
CA THR A 152 -8.87 16.73 -11.89
C THR A 152 -9.92 17.03 -10.83
N GLN A 153 -9.51 17.36 -9.61
CA GLN A 153 -10.43 17.68 -8.51
C GLN A 153 -11.27 18.92 -8.83
N ALA A 154 -10.67 19.95 -9.43
CA ALA A 154 -11.42 21.11 -9.90
C ALA A 154 -12.47 20.73 -10.98
N GLY A 155 -12.11 19.85 -11.91
CA GLY A 155 -13.05 19.31 -12.90
C GLY A 155 -14.17 18.47 -12.29
N SER A 156 -13.86 17.61 -11.30
CA SER A 156 -14.85 16.82 -10.56
C SER A 156 -15.80 17.73 -9.78
N LYS A 157 -15.27 18.76 -9.09
CA LYS A 157 -16.09 19.75 -8.38
C LYS A 157 -17.05 20.48 -9.33
N PHE A 158 -16.59 20.85 -10.53
CA PHE A 158 -17.46 21.45 -11.54
C PHE A 158 -18.61 20.53 -11.98
N LEU A 159 -18.34 19.23 -12.14
CA LEU A 159 -19.34 18.24 -12.57
C LEU A 159 -20.29 17.77 -11.45
N PHE A 160 -19.82 17.75 -10.21
CA PHE A 160 -20.50 17.09 -9.08
C PHE A 160 -20.59 18.00 -7.85
N GLU A 161 -20.69 19.32 -8.04
CA GLU A 161 -20.59 20.34 -6.99
C GLU A 161 -21.49 20.09 -5.77
N GLY A 162 -22.70 19.52 -5.98
CA GLY A 162 -23.65 19.19 -4.90
C GLY A 162 -23.53 17.77 -4.30
N LEU A 163 -22.66 16.90 -4.83
CA LEU A 163 -22.47 15.52 -4.33
C LEU A 163 -21.06 15.26 -3.80
N VAL A 164 -20.08 16.08 -4.20
CA VAL A 164 -18.66 15.95 -3.81
C VAL A 164 -18.26 16.94 -2.72
N VAL A 165 -19.04 18.00 -2.49
CA VAL A 165 -18.69 19.04 -1.50
C VAL A 165 -19.38 18.82 -0.15
N ASP A 166 -20.59 18.24 -0.13
CA ASP A 166 -21.31 17.87 1.10
C ASP A 166 -20.78 16.57 1.72
N MET A 167 -19.49 16.56 2.09
CA MET A 167 -18.85 15.49 2.84
C MET A 167 -19.49 15.29 4.22
N ASP A 168 -20.18 16.32 4.73
CA ASP A 168 -20.86 16.32 6.02
C ASP A 168 -22.18 15.53 5.99
N THR A 169 -22.81 15.38 4.82
CA THR A 169 -24.13 14.70 4.69
C THR A 169 -24.01 13.28 4.13
N PHE A 170 -23.09 13.06 3.19
CA PHE A 170 -22.98 11.77 2.46
C PHE A 170 -21.66 11.03 2.68
N GLY A 171 -20.70 11.61 3.40
CA GLY A 171 -19.38 11.01 3.64
C GLY A 171 -18.53 10.88 2.36
N PHE A 172 -17.43 10.12 2.44
CA PHE A 172 -16.55 9.88 1.30
C PHE A 172 -17.21 8.92 0.30
N ILE A 173 -17.73 9.44 -0.81
CA ILE A 173 -18.27 8.61 -1.90
C ILE A 173 -17.16 8.27 -2.89
N PHE A 174 -16.67 7.04 -2.79
CA PHE A 174 -15.61 6.50 -3.67
C PHE A 174 -15.87 6.79 -5.15
N ALA A 175 -17.11 6.62 -5.62
CA ALA A 175 -17.46 6.81 -7.02
C ALA A 175 -17.16 8.22 -7.56
N PHE A 176 -17.40 9.28 -6.78
CA PHE A 176 -17.23 10.66 -7.25
C PHE A 176 -15.85 11.24 -6.96
N GLN A 177 -15.07 10.60 -6.07
CA GLN A 177 -13.74 11.05 -5.73
C GLN A 177 -12.64 10.32 -6.50
N VAL A 178 -12.85 9.04 -6.80
CA VAL A 178 -11.83 8.17 -7.38
C VAL A 178 -12.03 7.97 -8.88
N LEU A 179 -13.26 7.73 -9.34
CA LEU A 179 -13.53 7.44 -10.76
C LEU A 179 -13.20 8.61 -11.71
N PRO A 180 -13.54 9.88 -11.40
CA PRO A 180 -13.19 11.00 -12.27
C PRO A 180 -11.68 11.13 -12.50
N THR A 181 -10.88 10.79 -11.49
CA THR A 181 -9.42 10.75 -11.59
C THR A 181 -8.94 9.70 -12.59
N ILE A 182 -9.51 8.50 -12.55
CA ILE A 182 -9.19 7.44 -13.51
C ILE A 182 -9.55 7.89 -14.94
N ILE A 183 -10.74 8.49 -15.13
CA ILE A 183 -11.21 8.95 -16.45
C ILE A 183 -10.28 10.03 -17.00
N PHE A 184 -9.95 11.04 -16.19
CA PHE A 184 -9.05 12.11 -16.57
C PHE A 184 -7.66 11.59 -16.95
N PHE A 185 -7.05 10.75 -16.10
CA PHE A 185 -5.72 10.20 -16.39
C PHE A 185 -5.72 9.24 -17.58
N SER A 186 -6.80 8.50 -17.82
CA SER A 186 -6.94 7.67 -19.03
C SER A 186 -7.00 8.53 -20.29
N ALA A 187 -7.76 9.62 -20.27
CA ALA A 187 -7.80 10.57 -21.38
C ALA A 187 -6.44 11.26 -21.59
N LEU A 188 -5.79 11.70 -20.52
CA LEU A 188 -4.46 12.31 -20.58
C LEU A 188 -3.43 11.34 -21.17
N THR A 189 -3.43 10.08 -20.72
CA THR A 189 -2.53 9.04 -21.24
C THR A 189 -2.79 8.76 -22.71
N SER A 190 -4.05 8.72 -23.14
CA SER A 190 -4.44 8.58 -24.55
C SER A 190 -3.92 9.74 -25.42
N VAL A 191 -4.03 10.99 -24.94
CA VAL A 191 -3.46 12.15 -25.63
C VAL A 191 -1.93 12.05 -25.70
N LEU A 192 -1.27 11.68 -24.61
CA LEU A 192 0.18 11.49 -24.57
C LEU A 192 0.67 10.37 -25.49
N TYR A 193 -0.17 9.34 -25.68
CA TYR A 193 0.04 8.27 -26.63
C TYR A 193 -0.14 8.76 -28.08
N TYR A 194 -1.19 9.53 -28.37
CA TYR A 194 -1.39 10.11 -29.70
C TYR A 194 -0.24 11.07 -30.10
N LEU A 195 0.26 11.87 -29.14
CA LEU A 195 1.37 12.81 -29.35
C LEU A 195 2.75 12.13 -29.51
N GLY A 196 2.87 10.82 -29.30
CA GLY A 196 4.14 10.11 -29.48
C GLY A 196 5.08 10.11 -28.26
N VAL A 197 4.71 10.77 -27.16
CA VAL A 197 5.59 10.94 -25.99
C VAL A 197 5.83 9.61 -25.28
N ILE A 198 4.77 8.82 -25.07
CA ILE A 198 4.86 7.51 -24.42
C ILE A 198 5.74 6.56 -25.25
N GLN A 199 5.63 6.59 -26.57
CA GLN A 199 6.40 5.72 -27.46
C GLN A 199 7.90 6.00 -27.36
N ILE A 200 8.30 7.27 -27.27
CA ILE A 200 9.72 7.65 -27.12
C ILE A 200 10.27 7.13 -25.79
N ILE A 201 9.53 7.36 -24.69
CA ILE A 201 9.93 6.94 -23.34
C ILE A 201 10.00 5.41 -23.24
N VAL A 202 8.95 4.73 -23.70
CA VAL A 202 8.85 3.27 -23.66
C VAL A 202 9.90 2.61 -24.54
N LYS A 203 10.23 3.17 -25.71
CA LYS A 203 11.34 2.68 -26.55
C LYS A 203 12.68 2.83 -25.84
N GLY A 204 12.90 3.93 -25.11
CA GLY A 204 14.09 4.15 -24.30
C GLY A 204 14.23 3.10 -23.18
N PHE A 205 13.16 2.88 -22.42
CA PHE A 205 13.14 1.85 -21.37
C PHE A 205 13.25 0.43 -21.92
N GLY A 206 12.56 0.12 -23.01
CA GLY A 206 12.64 -1.19 -23.67
C GLY A 206 14.05 -1.50 -24.17
N TRP A 207 14.73 -0.50 -24.74
CA TRP A 207 16.14 -0.64 -25.11
C TRP A 207 17.06 -0.84 -23.89
N LEU A 208 16.84 -0.06 -22.82
CA LEU A 208 17.59 -0.18 -21.57
C LEU A 208 17.43 -1.58 -20.96
N LEU A 209 16.20 -2.07 -20.83
CA LEU A 209 15.88 -3.39 -20.29
C LEU A 209 16.44 -4.51 -21.16
N SER A 210 16.28 -4.43 -22.48
CA SER A 210 16.82 -5.44 -23.41
C SER A 210 18.35 -5.53 -23.30
N LYS A 211 19.03 -4.38 -23.18
CA LYS A 211 20.49 -4.35 -23.04
C LYS A 211 20.99 -4.85 -21.68
N LEU A 212 20.28 -4.50 -20.60
CA LEU A 212 20.65 -4.89 -19.24
C LEU A 212 20.38 -6.38 -18.98
N LEU A 213 19.19 -6.87 -19.33
CA LEU A 213 18.76 -8.23 -19.04
C LEU A 213 19.10 -9.22 -20.17
N LYS A 214 19.54 -8.74 -21.36
CA LYS A 214 19.80 -9.58 -22.55
C LYS A 214 18.59 -10.42 -22.97
N ILE A 215 17.42 -9.80 -22.90
CA ILE A 215 16.13 -10.38 -23.26
C ILE A 215 15.61 -9.77 -24.56
N SER A 216 14.59 -10.39 -25.15
CA SER A 216 14.01 -10.00 -26.44
C SER A 216 13.51 -8.56 -26.43
N GLY A 217 13.65 -7.88 -27.57
CA GLY A 217 13.22 -6.48 -27.70
C GLY A 217 11.71 -6.32 -27.53
N ALA A 218 10.93 -7.29 -28.01
CA ALA A 218 9.47 -7.24 -27.92
C ALA A 218 8.98 -7.44 -26.47
N GLU A 219 9.51 -8.41 -25.73
CA GLU A 219 9.13 -8.57 -24.32
C GLU A 219 9.60 -7.38 -23.46
N SER A 220 10.79 -6.83 -23.73
CA SER A 220 11.28 -5.62 -23.05
C SER A 220 10.40 -4.40 -23.32
N LEU A 221 9.92 -4.23 -24.55
CA LEU A 221 9.07 -3.11 -24.93
C LEU A 221 7.69 -3.20 -24.26
N SER A 222 7.13 -4.40 -24.17
CA SER A 222 5.86 -4.63 -23.47
C SER A 222 5.98 -4.36 -21.97
N VAL A 223 7.04 -4.89 -21.32
CA VAL A 223 7.31 -4.63 -19.89
C VAL A 223 7.57 -3.15 -19.61
N ALA A 224 8.30 -2.46 -20.49
CA ALA A 224 8.48 -1.01 -20.39
C ALA A 224 7.16 -0.23 -20.60
N GLY A 225 6.30 -0.72 -21.50
CA GLY A 225 4.98 -0.15 -21.76
C GLY A 225 4.06 -0.21 -20.55
N ASN A 226 4.09 -1.31 -19.80
CA ASN A 226 3.28 -1.54 -18.59
C ASN A 226 3.55 -0.53 -17.44
N ILE A 227 4.65 0.23 -17.49
CA ILE A 227 4.92 1.31 -16.54
C ILE A 227 3.90 2.45 -16.70
N PHE A 228 3.40 2.67 -17.92
CA PHE A 228 2.50 3.78 -18.25
C PHE A 228 1.10 3.29 -18.67
N LEU A 229 1.08 2.21 -19.45
CA LEU A 229 -0.12 1.63 -20.05
C LEU A 229 -0.67 0.48 -19.21
N GLY A 230 -1.96 0.19 -19.36
CA GLY A 230 -2.58 -0.96 -18.70
C GLY A 230 -2.08 -2.31 -19.22
N GLN A 231 -2.32 -3.37 -18.43
CA GLN A 231 -1.97 -4.76 -18.77
C GLN A 231 -2.56 -5.26 -20.10
N THR A 232 -3.65 -4.64 -20.59
CA THR A 232 -4.27 -4.95 -21.89
C THR A 232 -3.77 -4.05 -23.03
N GLU A 233 -3.18 -2.91 -22.71
CA GLU A 233 -2.75 -1.88 -23.66
C GLU A 233 -1.28 -2.04 -24.03
N ALA A 234 -0.41 -2.38 -23.07
CA ALA A 234 1.01 -2.56 -23.35
C ALA A 234 1.29 -3.70 -24.36
N PRO A 235 0.59 -4.86 -24.33
CA PRO A 235 0.78 -5.89 -25.36
C PRO A 235 0.38 -5.42 -26.78
N LEU A 236 -0.46 -4.39 -26.93
CA LEU A 236 -0.81 -3.85 -28.25
C LEU A 236 0.39 -3.22 -28.95
N LEU A 237 1.38 -2.71 -28.20
CA LEU A 237 2.63 -2.19 -28.75
C LEU A 237 3.42 -3.24 -29.55
N ILE A 238 3.25 -4.50 -29.19
CA ILE A 238 3.98 -5.63 -29.76
C ILE A 238 3.06 -6.62 -30.48
N LYS A 239 1.85 -6.20 -30.85
CA LYS A 239 0.81 -7.08 -31.42
C LYS A 239 1.33 -7.96 -32.56
N ALA A 240 2.14 -7.41 -33.46
CA ALA A 240 2.72 -8.13 -34.60
C ALA A 240 3.76 -9.21 -34.21
N TYR A 241 4.31 -9.13 -32.99
CA TYR A 241 5.30 -10.07 -32.47
C TYR A 241 4.69 -11.11 -31.54
N LEU A 242 3.51 -10.87 -30.96
CA LEU A 242 2.86 -11.78 -30.01
C LEU A 242 2.63 -13.19 -30.59
N GLU A 243 2.27 -13.30 -31.86
CA GLU A 243 2.04 -14.60 -32.52
C GLU A 243 3.32 -15.43 -32.69
N LYS A 244 4.48 -14.78 -32.65
CA LYS A 244 5.80 -15.42 -32.86
C LYS A 244 6.58 -15.60 -31.55
N MET A 245 6.01 -15.20 -30.41
CA MET A 245 6.67 -15.30 -29.11
C MET A 245 6.69 -16.73 -28.59
N ASN A 246 7.79 -17.09 -27.93
CA ASN A 246 7.88 -18.34 -27.18
C ASN A 246 7.11 -18.22 -25.84
N LYS A 247 6.81 -19.36 -25.23
CA LYS A 247 6.08 -19.47 -23.95
C LYS A 247 6.70 -18.64 -22.83
N SER A 248 8.04 -18.55 -22.77
CA SER A 248 8.76 -17.74 -21.78
C SER A 248 8.56 -16.24 -21.99
N GLU A 249 8.57 -15.78 -23.24
CA GLU A 249 8.35 -14.35 -23.57
C GLU A 249 6.90 -13.97 -23.27
N MET A 250 5.94 -14.83 -23.63
CA MET A 250 4.53 -14.62 -23.32
C MET A 250 4.27 -14.60 -21.80
N LEU A 251 4.91 -15.51 -21.06
CA LEU A 251 4.84 -15.53 -19.60
C LEU A 251 5.42 -14.24 -19.00
N LEU A 252 6.55 -13.75 -19.52
CA LEU A 252 7.15 -12.50 -19.03
C LEU A 252 6.22 -11.31 -19.28
N VAL A 253 5.59 -11.23 -20.45
CA VAL A 253 4.61 -10.17 -20.77
C VAL A 253 3.43 -10.19 -19.79
N MET A 254 2.89 -11.38 -19.50
CA MET A 254 1.78 -11.54 -18.56
C MET A 254 2.19 -11.18 -17.12
N ILE A 255 3.32 -11.69 -16.64
CA ILE A 255 3.84 -11.37 -15.29
C ILE A 255 4.15 -9.88 -15.18
N GLY A 256 4.75 -9.30 -16.21
CA GLY A 256 5.05 -7.87 -16.27
C GLY A 256 3.81 -7.01 -16.10
N GLY A 257 2.70 -7.36 -16.77
CA GLY A 257 1.44 -6.62 -16.64
C GLY A 257 0.79 -6.75 -15.25
N MET A 258 0.90 -7.91 -14.61
CA MET A 258 0.35 -8.14 -13.26
C MET A 258 1.24 -7.59 -12.14
N ALA A 259 2.54 -7.42 -12.40
CA ALA A 259 3.49 -6.91 -11.42
C ALA A 259 3.46 -5.38 -11.28
N THR A 260 2.83 -4.68 -12.22
CA THR A 260 2.79 -3.21 -12.28
C THR A 260 1.36 -2.68 -12.29
N VAL A 261 1.20 -1.43 -11.87
CA VAL A 261 -0.08 -0.71 -11.92
C VAL A 261 0.01 0.37 -12.98
N ALA A 262 -1.04 0.52 -13.80
CA ALA A 262 -1.12 1.58 -14.81
C ALA A 262 -1.15 2.97 -14.17
N GLY A 263 -0.59 3.97 -14.85
CA GLY A 263 -0.51 5.35 -14.33
C GLY A 263 -1.88 5.93 -13.94
N ALA A 264 -2.94 5.58 -14.67
CA ALA A 264 -4.31 6.04 -14.37
C ALA A 264 -4.90 5.46 -13.08
N VAL A 265 -4.52 4.23 -12.71
CA VAL A 265 -4.97 3.59 -11.47
C VAL A 265 -4.11 4.06 -10.29
N LEU A 266 -2.82 4.28 -10.50
CA LEU A 266 -1.92 4.86 -9.49
C LEU A 266 -2.39 6.23 -9.02
N ALA A 267 -2.91 7.06 -9.92
CA ALA A 267 -3.41 8.39 -9.58
C ALA A 267 -4.65 8.38 -8.67
N ALA A 268 -5.35 7.26 -8.61
CA ALA A 268 -6.64 7.13 -7.95
C ALA A 268 -6.54 6.49 -6.55
N ILE A 269 -5.38 5.92 -6.19
CA ILE A 269 -5.09 5.19 -4.94
C ILE A 269 -4.15 6.04 -4.08
#